data_AF-A6N0H5-F1
#
_entry.id   AF-A6N0H5-F1
#
_cell.length_a   1.000
_cell.length_b   1.000
_cell.length_c   1.000
_cell.angle_alpha   90.00
_cell.angle_beta   90.00
_cell.angle_gamma   90.00
#
_symmetry.space_group_name_H-M   'P 1'
#
loop_
_entity.id
_entity.type
_entity.pdbx_description
1 polymer ?
#
loop_
_entity_poly.entity_id
_entity_poly.type
_entity_poly.pdbx_seq_one_letter_code
_entity_poly.pdbx_strand_id
1 'polypeptide(L)'
;EILNPSNKPGRITIITRMGAENMRVKLPHLIRAVRNSGQIVTWITDPMHGNTIKAPCGLKTRPFDSILAEVRAFFDVHDQEGSHPGGIHLEMTGQNVTECIGGSRTVTFDDLSDRYHTHCDPRLNASQSLELAFIIAAATRRSVSTRQGSASETLAPRLPLRGRQNGERSQDQEDLLQEQGVQEAHPSQGHSVQEG
;
A
#
# COMPACT_ATOMS: atom_id res chain seq x y z
N GLU A 1 13.70 0.12 -18.58
CA GLU A 1 14.38 0.74 -19.73
C GLU A 1 13.78 0.31 -21.07
N ILE A 2 14.09 -0.86 -21.65
CA ILE A 2 13.57 -1.25 -22.99
C ILE A 2 12.03 -1.20 -23.06
N LEU A 3 11.34 -1.78 -22.07
CA LEU A 3 9.88 -1.89 -22.07
C LEU A 3 9.16 -0.63 -21.55
N ASN A 4 9.87 0.26 -20.86
CA ASN A 4 9.33 1.51 -20.29
C ASN A 4 10.34 2.66 -20.38
N PRO A 5 10.71 3.09 -21.60
CA PRO A 5 11.79 4.07 -21.78
C PRO A 5 11.42 5.44 -21.22
N SER A 6 10.13 5.80 -21.23
CA SER A 6 9.62 7.05 -20.67
C SER A 6 9.22 6.95 -19.19
N ASN A 7 9.50 5.81 -18.54
CA ASN A 7 9.17 5.55 -17.13
C ASN A 7 7.72 5.88 -16.74
N LYS A 8 6.76 5.61 -17.65
CA LYS A 8 5.34 5.93 -17.42
C LYS A 8 4.78 5.05 -16.30
N PRO A 9 4.19 5.61 -15.22
CA PRO A 9 3.55 4.82 -14.17
C PRO A 9 2.46 3.88 -14.72
N GLY A 10 2.40 2.66 -14.18
CA GLY A 10 1.41 1.64 -14.61
C GLY A 10 1.68 1.02 -15.98
N ARG A 11 2.72 1.42 -16.71
CA ARG A 11 3.07 0.82 -18.02
C ARG A 11 3.61 -0.60 -17.87
N ILE A 12 4.41 -0.85 -16.84
CA ILE A 12 5.02 -2.15 -16.56
C ILE A 12 4.48 -2.71 -15.28
N THR A 13 4.08 -3.98 -15.38
CA THR A 13 3.68 -4.80 -14.25
C THR A 13 4.68 -5.93 -14.11
N ILE A 14 5.29 -6.05 -12.92
CA ILE A 14 6.13 -7.20 -12.57
C ILE A 14 5.24 -8.21 -11.84
N ILE A 15 5.06 -9.38 -12.44
CA ILE A 15 4.30 -10.48 -11.86
C ILE A 15 5.28 -11.47 -11.23
N THR A 16 5.27 -11.55 -9.91
CA THR A 16 6.13 -12.44 -9.11
C THR A 16 5.43 -13.78 -8.90
N ARG A 17 6.14 -14.90 -9.03
CA ARG A 17 5.62 -16.27 -8.85
C ARG A 17 6.73 -17.17 -8.33
N MET A 18 6.98 -17.10 -7.03
CA MET A 18 8.21 -17.61 -6.41
C MET A 18 7.97 -18.77 -5.44
N GLY A 19 6.75 -18.90 -4.91
CA GLY A 19 6.51 -19.63 -3.66
C GLY A 19 6.86 -18.79 -2.43
N ALA A 20 6.19 -19.03 -1.31
CA ALA A 20 6.27 -18.18 -0.11
C ALA A 20 7.70 -18.00 0.46
N GLU A 21 8.50 -19.06 0.50
CA GLU A 21 9.86 -19.03 1.04
C GLU A 21 10.80 -18.21 0.14
N ASN A 22 10.79 -18.51 -1.17
CA ASN A 22 11.60 -17.76 -2.14
C ASN A 22 11.16 -16.30 -2.24
N MET A 23 9.88 -15.99 -2.08
CA MET A 23 9.36 -14.63 -2.06
C MET A 23 10.07 -13.80 -0.98
N ARG A 24 10.11 -14.33 0.25
CA ARG A 24 10.75 -13.65 1.40
C ARG A 24 12.23 -13.41 1.20
N VAL A 25 12.91 -14.31 0.48
CA VAL A 25 14.34 -14.20 0.21
C VAL A 25 14.62 -13.27 -0.99
N LYS A 26 13.91 -13.43 -2.10
CA LYS A 26 14.29 -12.85 -3.41
C LYS A 26 13.61 -11.54 -3.73
N LEU A 27 12.33 -11.37 -3.35
CA LEU A 27 11.58 -10.17 -3.69
C LEU A 27 12.18 -8.88 -3.09
N PRO A 28 12.70 -8.85 -1.85
CA PRO A 28 13.35 -7.64 -1.31
C PRO A 28 14.46 -7.10 -2.20
N HIS A 29 15.30 -8.00 -2.73
CA HIS A 29 16.40 -7.61 -3.62
C HIS A 29 15.89 -7.01 -4.93
N LEU A 30 14.83 -7.57 -5.52
CA LEU A 30 14.22 -7.03 -6.74
C LEU A 30 13.57 -5.67 -6.52
N ILE A 31 12.85 -5.48 -5.42
CA ILE A 31 12.25 -4.19 -5.07
C ILE A 31 13.32 -3.11 -4.96
N ARG A 32 14.41 -3.40 -4.23
CA ARG A 32 15.54 -2.47 -4.07
C ARG A 32 16.22 -2.17 -5.40
N ALA A 33 16.43 -3.17 -6.25
CA ALA A 33 17.03 -2.98 -7.57
C ALA A 33 16.17 -2.07 -8.47
N VAL A 34 14.85 -2.32 -8.54
CA VAL A 34 13.91 -1.49 -9.30
C VAL A 34 13.89 -0.05 -8.75
N ARG A 35 13.83 0.10 -7.41
CA ARG A 35 13.89 1.42 -6.76
C ARG A 35 15.19 2.17 -7.11
N ASN A 36 16.34 1.51 -7.01
CA ASN A 36 17.63 2.12 -7.31
C ASN A 36 17.78 2.51 -8.79
N SER A 37 17.09 1.81 -9.69
CA SER A 37 17.02 2.18 -11.11
C SER A 37 16.06 3.34 -11.42
N GLY A 38 15.33 3.85 -10.42
CA GLY A 38 14.32 4.89 -10.59
C GLY A 38 13.10 4.48 -11.40
N GLN A 39 12.93 3.19 -11.72
CA GLN A 39 11.81 2.69 -12.53
C GLN A 39 10.52 2.58 -11.71
N ILE A 40 9.40 2.97 -12.31
CA ILE A 40 8.07 2.87 -11.73
C ILE A 40 7.38 1.64 -12.33
N VAL A 41 7.00 0.70 -11.46
CA VAL A 41 6.35 -0.55 -11.83
C VAL A 41 5.17 -0.84 -10.90
N THR A 42 4.19 -1.58 -11.41
CA THR A 42 3.14 -2.20 -10.61
C THR A 42 3.61 -3.59 -10.18
N TRP A 43 3.60 -3.86 -8.87
CA TRP A 43 3.93 -5.19 -8.35
C TRP A 43 2.68 -6.03 -8.23
N ILE A 44 2.71 -7.23 -8.80
CA ILE A 44 1.65 -8.23 -8.69
C ILE A 44 2.27 -9.53 -8.23
N THR A 45 1.56 -10.29 -7.39
CA THR A 45 1.90 -11.69 -7.12
C THR A 45 0.95 -12.63 -7.85
N ASP A 46 1.52 -13.67 -8.44
CA ASP A 46 0.85 -14.86 -8.93
C ASP A 46 1.22 -16.02 -8.00
N PRO A 47 0.39 -16.26 -6.98
CA PRO A 47 0.63 -17.31 -6.01
C PRO A 47 0.25 -18.71 -6.53
N MET A 48 -0.08 -18.86 -7.82
CA MET A 48 -0.57 -20.11 -8.38
C MET A 48 0.59 -20.94 -8.91
N HIS A 49 1.34 -20.37 -9.85
CA HIS A 49 2.27 -21.15 -10.67
C HIS A 49 3.53 -21.60 -9.91
N GLY A 50 3.97 -20.83 -8.90
CA GLY A 50 5.10 -21.20 -8.06
C GLY A 50 4.81 -22.36 -7.08
N ASN A 51 3.54 -22.73 -6.88
CA ASN A 51 3.09 -23.67 -5.84
C ASN A 51 2.50 -24.98 -6.40
N THR A 52 2.79 -25.30 -7.66
CA THR A 52 2.26 -26.53 -8.29
C THR A 52 3.04 -27.76 -7.82
N ILE A 53 2.32 -28.78 -7.37
CA ILE A 53 2.85 -30.09 -6.98
C ILE A 53 2.17 -31.21 -7.78
N LYS A 54 2.73 -32.42 -7.74
CA LYS A 54 2.11 -33.62 -8.30
C LYS A 54 1.53 -34.47 -7.18
N ALA A 55 0.24 -34.77 -7.25
CA ALA A 55 -0.46 -35.64 -6.31
C ALA A 55 -0.05 -37.12 -6.50
N PRO A 56 -0.29 -38.00 -5.50
CA PRO A 56 -0.03 -39.43 -5.63
C PRO A 56 -0.72 -40.10 -6.82
N CYS A 57 -1.92 -39.64 -7.19
CA CYS A 57 -2.68 -40.09 -8.36
C CYS A 57 -2.10 -39.59 -9.70
N GLY A 58 -1.04 -38.79 -9.67
CA GLY A 58 -0.34 -38.27 -10.85
C GLY A 58 -0.86 -36.95 -11.40
N LEU A 59 -2.02 -36.47 -10.93
CA LEU A 59 -2.56 -35.17 -11.28
C LEU A 59 -1.73 -34.03 -10.69
N LYS A 60 -1.66 -32.90 -11.39
CA LYS A 60 -1.13 -31.67 -10.81
C LYS A 60 -2.15 -31.11 -9.82
N THR A 61 -1.69 -30.51 -8.74
CA THR A 61 -2.55 -29.74 -7.84
C THR A 61 -1.75 -28.62 -7.19
N ARG A 62 -2.44 -27.74 -6.47
CA ARG A 62 -1.83 -26.66 -5.69
C ARG A 62 -2.47 -26.67 -4.31
N PRO A 63 -1.69 -26.77 -3.23
CA PRO A 63 -2.22 -26.60 -1.89
C PRO A 63 -2.69 -25.17 -1.68
N PHE A 64 -3.95 -25.00 -1.27
CA PHE A 64 -4.52 -23.69 -0.96
C PHE A 64 -3.70 -22.91 0.08
N ASP A 65 -3.17 -23.61 1.09
CA ASP A 65 -2.34 -22.99 2.12
C ASP A 65 -1.02 -22.44 1.56
N SER A 66 -0.42 -23.10 0.56
CA SER A 66 0.79 -22.60 -0.11
C SER A 66 0.49 -21.34 -0.93
N ILE A 67 -0.62 -21.33 -1.66
CA ILE A 67 -1.12 -20.14 -2.38
C ILE A 67 -1.29 -18.98 -1.39
N LEU A 68 -1.98 -19.23 -0.28
CA LEU A 68 -2.22 -18.22 0.75
C LEU A 68 -0.93 -17.74 1.43
N ALA A 69 0.02 -18.64 1.68
CA ALA A 69 1.31 -18.31 2.27
C ALA A 69 2.13 -17.37 1.37
N GLU A 70 2.08 -17.56 0.04
CA GLU A 70 2.74 -16.67 -0.91
C GLU A 70 2.07 -15.29 -0.98
N VAL A 71 0.73 -15.23 -0.94
CA VAL A 71 0.01 -13.95 -0.84
C VAL A 71 0.44 -13.20 0.43
N ARG A 72 0.47 -13.87 1.59
CA ARG A 72 0.94 -13.25 2.84
C ARG A 72 2.38 -12.75 2.72
N ALA A 73 3.27 -13.58 2.17
CA ALA A 73 4.66 -13.23 1.90
C ALA A 73 4.81 -11.94 1.10
N PHE A 74 4.00 -11.82 0.05
CA PHE A 74 4.02 -10.66 -0.83
C PHE A 74 3.65 -9.38 -0.08
N PHE A 75 2.58 -9.39 0.72
CA PHE A 75 2.23 -8.23 1.56
C PHE A 75 3.29 -7.93 2.61
N ASP A 76 3.78 -8.95 3.33
CA ASP A 76 4.79 -8.79 4.38
C ASP A 76 6.08 -8.15 3.83
N VAL A 77 6.58 -8.64 2.70
CA VAL A 77 7.78 -8.10 2.04
C VAL A 77 7.55 -6.68 1.56
N HIS A 78 6.40 -6.37 0.97
CA HIS A 78 6.11 -5.00 0.54
C HIS A 78 6.03 -4.02 1.71
N ASP A 79 5.46 -4.44 2.84
CA ASP A 79 5.40 -3.64 4.07
C ASP A 79 6.81 -3.39 4.62
N GLN A 80 7.63 -4.45 4.76
CA GLN A 80 9.02 -4.35 5.21
C GLN A 80 9.89 -3.46 4.31
N GLU A 81 9.69 -3.54 3.00
CA GLU A 81 10.44 -2.74 2.02
C GLU A 81 9.84 -1.34 1.83
N GLY A 82 8.73 -0.98 2.50
CA GLY A 82 8.06 0.31 2.31
C GLY A 82 7.59 0.55 0.87
N SER A 83 7.14 -0.50 0.19
CA SER A 83 6.67 -0.47 -1.20
C SER A 83 5.19 -0.83 -1.30
N HIS A 84 4.59 -0.74 -2.50
CA HIS A 84 3.16 -0.93 -2.68
C HIS A 84 2.83 -2.30 -3.30
N PRO A 85 2.09 -3.18 -2.58
CA PRO A 85 1.59 -4.43 -3.15
C PRO A 85 0.40 -4.12 -4.09
N GLY A 86 0.66 -4.08 -5.39
CA GLY A 86 -0.27 -3.55 -6.39
C GLY A 86 -1.45 -4.47 -6.76
N GLY A 87 -1.41 -5.76 -6.40
CA GLY A 87 -2.49 -6.70 -6.71
C GLY A 87 -2.05 -8.16 -6.83
N ILE A 88 -2.99 -8.99 -7.26
CA ILE A 88 -2.86 -10.46 -7.29
C ILE A 88 -3.39 -10.98 -8.62
N HIS A 89 -2.69 -11.94 -9.21
CA HIS A 89 -3.06 -12.64 -10.44
C HIS A 89 -3.41 -14.10 -10.09
N LEU A 90 -4.64 -14.54 -10.39
CA LEU A 90 -5.14 -15.87 -10.02
C LEU A 90 -5.67 -16.64 -11.22
N GLU A 91 -5.56 -17.97 -11.13
CA GLU A 91 -6.29 -18.90 -11.99
C GLU A 91 -7.47 -19.46 -11.21
N MET A 92 -8.69 -19.11 -11.63
CA MET A 92 -9.91 -19.47 -10.91
C MET A 92 -11.06 -19.80 -11.86
N THR A 93 -12.06 -20.50 -11.33
CA THR A 93 -13.33 -20.77 -12.02
C THR A 93 -14.50 -20.66 -11.05
N GLY A 94 -15.65 -20.18 -11.54
CA GLY A 94 -16.91 -20.18 -10.78
C GLY A 94 -17.53 -21.58 -10.62
N GLN A 95 -16.96 -22.59 -11.27
CA GLN A 95 -17.43 -23.98 -11.19
C GLN A 95 -16.97 -24.65 -9.89
N ASN A 96 -17.75 -25.62 -9.43
CA ASN A 96 -17.41 -26.45 -8.27
C ASN A 96 -16.41 -27.56 -8.68
N VAL A 97 -15.17 -27.20 -8.96
CA VAL A 97 -14.10 -28.15 -9.34
C VAL A 97 -13.27 -28.58 -8.12
N THR A 98 -12.56 -29.71 -8.25
CA THR A 98 -11.66 -30.27 -7.23
C THR A 98 -10.21 -30.25 -7.72
N GLU A 99 -9.75 -29.13 -8.29
CA GLU A 99 -8.43 -29.04 -8.92
C GLU A 99 -7.31 -28.65 -7.93
N CYS A 100 -7.60 -27.77 -6.96
CA CYS A 100 -6.69 -27.39 -5.87
C CYS A 100 -7.11 -28.05 -4.55
N ILE A 101 -6.16 -28.62 -3.81
CA ILE A 101 -6.41 -29.22 -2.49
C ILE A 101 -6.49 -28.18 -1.37
N GLY A 102 -7.18 -28.52 -0.28
CA GLY A 102 -7.37 -27.66 0.88
C GLY A 102 -8.51 -26.63 0.72
N GLY A 103 -8.39 -25.53 1.45
CA GLY A 103 -9.45 -24.53 1.63
C GLY A 103 -10.56 -25.02 2.56
N SER A 104 -11.53 -24.15 2.84
CA SER A 104 -12.64 -24.40 3.79
C SER A 104 -13.47 -25.67 3.53
N ARG A 105 -13.59 -26.10 2.27
CA ARG A 105 -14.29 -27.35 1.90
C ARG A 105 -13.42 -28.61 1.96
N THR A 106 -12.16 -28.47 2.37
CA THR A 106 -11.15 -29.55 2.52
C THR A 106 -11.12 -30.52 1.33
N VAL A 107 -10.76 -30.00 0.14
CA VAL A 107 -10.50 -30.88 -1.01
C VAL A 107 -9.24 -31.69 -0.74
N THR A 108 -9.32 -33.01 -0.78
CA THR A 108 -8.20 -33.93 -0.55
C THR A 108 -7.59 -34.40 -1.86
N PHE A 109 -6.53 -35.21 -1.80
CA PHE A 109 -5.96 -35.84 -2.99
C PHE A 109 -6.92 -36.83 -3.67
N ASP A 110 -7.77 -37.50 -2.88
CA ASP A 110 -8.71 -38.50 -3.39
C ASP A 110 -9.87 -37.83 -4.15
N ASP A 111 -10.25 -36.61 -3.74
CA ASP A 111 -11.29 -35.82 -4.41
C ASP A 111 -10.86 -35.28 -5.78
N LEU A 112 -9.56 -35.32 -6.10
CA LEU A 112 -9.05 -34.72 -7.33
C LEU A 112 -9.67 -35.37 -8.57
N SER A 113 -9.88 -36.69 -8.59
CA SER A 113 -10.43 -37.39 -9.75
C SER A 113 -11.90 -37.11 -10.04
N ASP A 114 -12.64 -36.53 -9.09
CA ASP A 114 -14.09 -36.34 -9.22
C ASP A 114 -14.46 -35.28 -10.25
N ARG A 115 -13.82 -34.11 -10.16
CA ARG A 115 -14.14 -32.92 -10.96
C ARG A 115 -12.87 -32.17 -11.38
N TYR A 116 -11.89 -32.91 -11.91
CA TYR A 116 -10.72 -32.34 -12.60
C TYR A 116 -11.03 -32.03 -14.07
N HIS A 117 -11.38 -30.79 -14.39
CA HIS A 117 -11.90 -30.43 -15.72
C HIS A 117 -10.88 -29.67 -16.58
N THR A 118 -9.69 -29.40 -16.05
CA THR A 118 -8.61 -28.69 -16.76
C THR A 118 -7.60 -29.67 -17.35
N HIS A 119 -7.15 -29.39 -18.58
CA HIS A 119 -5.99 -30.08 -19.17
C HIS A 119 -4.66 -29.37 -18.88
N CYS A 120 -4.73 -28.14 -18.37
CA CYS A 120 -3.57 -27.30 -18.11
C CYS A 120 -3.23 -27.34 -16.61
N ASP A 121 -3.37 -26.22 -15.94
CA ASP A 121 -3.04 -26.07 -14.54
C ASP A 121 -4.30 -26.04 -13.65
N PRO A 122 -4.18 -26.52 -12.39
CA PRO A 122 -5.29 -26.60 -11.45
C PRO A 122 -5.75 -25.20 -10.99
N ARG A 123 -7.05 -24.93 -11.10
CA ARG A 123 -7.66 -23.63 -10.76
C ARG A 123 -8.28 -23.65 -9.38
N LEU A 124 -8.38 -22.48 -8.76
CA LEU A 124 -9.23 -22.30 -7.58
C LEU A 124 -10.71 -22.46 -7.97
N ASN A 125 -11.47 -23.19 -7.16
CA ASN A 125 -12.92 -23.21 -7.30
C ASN A 125 -13.56 -21.95 -6.69
N ALA A 126 -14.88 -21.80 -6.85
CA ALA A 126 -15.62 -20.63 -6.38
C ALA A 126 -15.45 -20.37 -4.86
N SER A 127 -15.53 -21.42 -4.04
CA SER A 127 -15.41 -21.28 -2.57
C SER A 127 -14.01 -20.87 -2.14
N GLN A 128 -12.98 -21.52 -2.68
CA GLN A 128 -11.58 -21.17 -2.42
C GLN A 128 -11.26 -19.74 -2.89
N SER A 129 -11.79 -19.33 -4.04
CA SER A 129 -11.59 -17.99 -4.57
C SER A 129 -12.20 -16.91 -3.67
N LEU A 130 -13.42 -17.14 -3.17
CA LEU A 130 -14.10 -16.23 -2.26
C LEU A 130 -13.39 -16.16 -0.90
N GLU A 131 -12.95 -17.30 -0.38
CA GLU A 131 -12.17 -17.39 0.86
C GLU A 131 -10.88 -16.56 0.74
N LEU A 132 -10.12 -16.74 -0.34
CA LEU A 132 -8.92 -15.98 -0.60
C LEU A 132 -9.20 -14.48 -0.70
N ALA A 133 -10.29 -14.08 -1.37
CA ALA A 133 -10.69 -12.68 -1.49
C ALA A 133 -10.94 -12.01 -0.12
N PHE A 134 -11.60 -12.68 0.82
CA PHE A 134 -11.80 -12.16 2.17
C PHE A 134 -10.48 -11.98 2.92
N ILE A 135 -9.55 -12.92 2.77
CA ILE A 135 -8.23 -12.85 3.43
C ILE A 135 -7.40 -11.70 2.87
N ILE A 136 -7.39 -11.53 1.55
CA ILE A 136 -6.74 -10.40 0.87
C ILE A 136 -7.33 -9.08 1.35
N ALA A 137 -8.66 -8.96 1.39
CA ALA A 137 -9.33 -7.75 1.86
C ALA A 137 -8.92 -7.38 3.30
N ALA A 138 -8.76 -8.39 4.17
CA ALA A 138 -8.26 -8.18 5.53
C ALA A 138 -6.79 -7.73 5.56
N ALA A 139 -5.93 -8.29 4.72
CA ALA A 139 -4.53 -7.87 4.61
C ALA A 139 -4.39 -6.42 4.14
N THR A 140 -5.13 -6.04 3.10
CA THR A 140 -5.12 -4.67 2.55
C THR A 140 -5.57 -3.65 3.59
N ARG A 141 -6.62 -3.94 4.39
CA ARG A 141 -7.08 -3.03 5.46
C ARG A 141 -6.00 -2.75 6.51
N ARG A 142 -5.24 -3.78 6.92
CA ARG A 142 -4.12 -3.60 7.86
C ARG A 142 -3.07 -2.65 7.30
N SER A 143 -2.61 -2.89 6.07
CA SER A 143 -1.61 -2.05 5.41
C SER A 143 -2.05 -0.59 5.24
N VAL A 144 -3.35 -0.33 5.01
CA VAL A 144 -3.88 1.04 4.95
C VAL A 144 -3.88 1.70 6.32
N SER A 145 -4.31 0.99 7.38
CA SER A 145 -4.32 1.54 8.74
C SER A 145 -2.92 1.92 9.25
N THR A 146 -1.91 1.09 8.98
CA THR A 146 -0.51 1.36 9.36
C THR A 146 0.03 2.62 8.68
N ARG A 147 -0.36 2.86 7.41
CA ARG A 147 0.06 4.05 6.63
C ARG A 147 -0.66 5.33 7.05
N GLN A 148 -1.92 5.24 7.50
CA GLN A 148 -2.66 6.39 8.02
C GLN A 148 -2.16 6.81 9.40
N GLY A 149 -1.70 5.87 10.23
CA GLY A 149 -1.09 6.16 11.53
C GLY A 149 0.24 6.90 11.44
N SER A 150 1.08 6.60 10.44
CA SER A 150 2.38 7.27 10.25
C SER A 150 2.29 8.65 9.59
N ALA A 151 1.20 8.95 8.88
CA ALA A 151 0.97 10.25 8.26
C ALA A 151 0.54 11.35 9.26
N SER A 152 0.17 10.99 10.49
CA SER A 152 -0.35 11.95 11.49
C SER A 152 0.73 12.64 12.33
N GLU A 153 2.01 12.24 12.24
CA GLU A 153 3.07 12.76 13.13
C GLU A 153 4.06 13.74 12.44
N THR A 154 3.78 14.18 11.21
CA THR A 154 4.66 15.16 10.53
C THR A 154 3.88 16.27 9.83
N LEU A 155 3.20 17.12 10.60
CA LEU A 155 2.82 18.45 10.12
C LEU A 155 2.68 19.47 11.25
N ALA A 156 3.78 19.71 11.97
CA ALA A 156 3.96 20.98 12.68
C ALA A 156 4.99 21.82 11.91
N PRO A 157 4.61 22.96 11.31
CA PRO A 157 5.60 23.87 10.75
C PRO A 157 6.44 24.43 11.90
N ARG A 158 7.74 24.11 11.90
CA ARG A 158 8.70 24.79 12.78
C ARG A 158 8.77 26.25 12.35
N LEU A 159 8.14 27.14 13.13
CA LEU A 159 8.35 28.58 13.00
C LEU A 159 9.85 28.89 13.10
N PRO A 160 10.37 29.86 12.33
CA PRO A 160 11.73 30.33 12.52
C PRO A 160 11.81 31.01 13.89
N LEU A 161 12.74 30.53 14.73
CA LEU A 161 13.10 31.17 15.99
C LEU A 161 13.60 32.58 15.69
N ARG A 162 12.77 33.58 15.97
CA ARG A 162 13.12 34.99 15.92
C ARG A 162 14.27 35.23 16.91
N GLY A 163 15.40 35.71 16.40
CA GLY A 163 16.58 35.99 17.19
C GLY A 163 16.27 36.92 18.37
N ARG A 164 16.62 36.49 19.58
CA ARG A 164 16.83 37.38 20.72
C ARG A 164 18.19 38.05 20.52
N GLN A 165 18.18 39.34 20.19
CA GLN A 165 19.26 40.24 20.55
C GLN A 165 18.70 41.32 21.48
N ASN A 166 19.24 41.29 22.69
CA ASN A 166 19.63 42.40 23.57
C ASN A 166 18.57 43.41 24.02
N GLY A 167 18.13 43.24 25.27
CA GLY A 167 17.87 44.37 26.16
C GLY A 167 19.10 44.58 27.03
N GLU A 168 19.85 45.66 26.76
CA GLU A 168 20.68 46.41 27.72
C GLU A 168 21.45 47.50 26.96
N ARG A 169 20.89 48.71 26.91
CA ARG A 169 21.70 49.92 27.03
C ARG A 169 20.87 51.12 27.47
N SER A 170 21.45 51.77 28.46
CA SER A 170 21.13 53.03 29.13
C SER A 170 21.15 54.25 28.20
N GLN A 171 20.28 55.20 28.55
CA GLN A 171 20.41 56.67 28.49
C GLN A 171 20.65 57.37 27.13
N ASP A 172 19.92 58.47 27.01
CA ASP A 172 20.10 59.63 26.11
C ASP A 172 19.66 59.45 24.65
N GLN A 173 18.59 60.15 24.25
CA GLN A 173 18.67 61.33 23.37
C GLN A 173 17.30 61.67 22.75
N GLU A 174 16.95 62.95 22.87
CA GLU A 174 15.74 63.63 22.42
C GLU A 174 15.61 63.70 20.89
N ASP A 175 14.43 64.16 20.47
CA ASP A 175 14.09 64.76 19.17
C ASP A 175 13.80 63.83 17.97
N LEU A 176 12.53 63.82 17.54
CA LEU A 176 12.04 64.49 16.33
C LEU A 176 10.64 63.95 15.95
N LEU A 177 9.60 64.68 16.36
CA LEU A 177 8.28 64.66 15.73
C LEU A 177 7.93 66.10 15.35
N GLN A 178 8.00 66.47 14.07
CA GLN A 178 7.28 67.62 13.52
C GLN A 178 7.44 67.72 11.99
N GLU A 179 6.45 67.22 11.24
CA GLU A 179 5.94 67.82 9.99
C GLU A 179 4.45 67.40 9.91
N GLN A 180 3.55 68.23 10.43
CA GLN A 180 2.72 69.21 9.71
C GLN A 180 1.70 68.62 8.72
N GLY A 181 0.43 68.84 9.07
CA GLY A 181 -0.68 69.03 8.15
C GLY A 181 -1.51 67.79 7.84
N VAL A 182 -2.73 67.69 8.39
CA VAL A 182 -3.98 68.04 7.68
C VAL A 182 -5.13 68.19 8.68
N GLN A 183 -5.94 69.21 8.38
CA GLN A 183 -7.15 69.79 8.96
C GLN A 183 -8.21 68.89 9.63
N GLU A 184 -8.70 69.43 10.75
CA GLU A 184 -10.11 69.68 11.15
C GLU A 184 -11.22 68.69 10.77
N ALA A 185 -11.96 68.19 11.77
CA ALA A 185 -13.28 68.74 12.15
C ALA A 185 -13.92 67.93 13.31
N HIS A 186 -14.66 68.67 14.13
CA HIS A 186 -15.24 68.35 15.44
C HIS A 186 -16.56 67.51 15.36
N PRO A 187 -17.20 67.15 16.49
CA PRO A 187 -17.81 65.84 16.72
C PRO A 187 -19.35 65.89 16.82
N SER A 188 -19.98 64.72 16.84
CA SER A 188 -21.26 64.49 17.56
C SER A 188 -21.47 62.98 17.63
N GLN A 189 -21.56 62.41 18.84
CA GLN A 189 -22.82 62.05 19.52
C GLN A 189 -23.73 61.19 18.63
N GLY A 190 -24.21 60.01 19.03
CA GLY A 190 -24.22 59.33 20.31
C GLY A 190 -25.14 58.10 20.21
N HIS A 191 -25.37 57.48 21.37
CA HIS A 191 -26.33 56.43 21.69
C HIS A 191 -26.07 55.04 21.06
N SER A 192 -25.65 54.01 21.81
CA SER A 192 -26.20 53.37 23.03
C SER A 192 -27.51 52.62 22.78
N VAL A 193 -27.46 51.31 23.11
CA VAL A 193 -28.49 50.49 23.79
C VAL A 193 -29.00 49.25 23.01
N GLN A 194 -28.58 48.09 23.55
CA GLN A 194 -29.30 46.84 23.90
C GLN A 194 -30.21 46.18 22.87
N GLU A 195 -29.91 44.94 22.49
CA GLU A 195 -30.34 43.68 23.12
C GLU A 195 -31.85 43.42 23.04
N GLY A 196 -32.16 42.37 22.28
CA GLY A 196 -33.44 41.71 22.09
C GLY A 196 -33.23 40.53 21.15
#